data_AF-A0A9X1XDA9-F1
#
_entry.id   AF-A0A9X1XDA9-F1
#
_cell.length_a   1.000
_cell.length_b   1.000
_cell.length_c   1.000
_cell.angle_alpha   90.00
_cell.angle_beta   90.00
_cell.angle_gamma   90.00
#
_symmetry.space_group_name_H-M   'P 1'
#
loop_
_entity.id
_entity.type
_entity.pdbx_description
1 polymer ?
#
loop_
_entity_poly.entity_id
_entity_poly.type
_entity_poly.pdbx_seq_one_letter_code
_entity_poly.pdbx_strand_id
1 'polypeptide(L)' 'MNSTDGDTATAYVEMTSYDKMKNGHTLLQKWGGEWDLVYEDGKWKLDQAHLEKRDSNVQ' A
#
# COMPACT_ATOMS: atom_id res chain seq x y z
N MET A 1 -3.50 30.24 -10.33
CA MET A 1 -3.70 28.78 -10.34
C MET A 1 -2.30 28.19 -10.46
N ASN A 2 -1.75 27.68 -9.36
CA ASN A 2 -0.41 27.10 -9.39
C ASN A 2 -0.57 25.65 -9.84
N SER A 3 -0.21 25.38 -11.10
CA SER A 3 -0.08 24.03 -11.61
C SER A 3 1.00 23.34 -10.79
N THR A 4 0.63 22.36 -9.98
CA THR A 4 1.58 21.37 -9.46
C THR A 4 1.95 20.45 -10.62
N ASP A 5 2.76 20.94 -11.55
CA ASP A 5 3.49 20.11 -12.51
C ASP A 5 4.63 19.41 -11.75
N GLY A 6 4.27 18.63 -10.72
CA GLY A 6 5.19 17.91 -9.86
C GLY A 6 5.55 16.56 -10.47
N ASP A 7 6.77 16.08 -10.21
CA ASP A 7 7.19 14.76 -10.63
C ASP A 7 6.26 13.69 -10.04
N THR A 8 5.95 12.67 -10.83
CA THR A 8 5.16 11.51 -10.41
C THR A 8 5.98 10.23 -10.54
N ALA A 9 5.64 9.23 -9.73
CA ALA A 9 6.24 7.91 -9.81
C ALA A 9 5.22 6.84 -9.39
N THR A 10 5.41 5.61 -9.86
CA THR A 10 4.61 4.46 -9.41
C THR A 10 5.55 3.44 -8.77
N ALA A 11 5.18 2.95 -7.60
CA ALA A 11 5.87 1.87 -6.90
C ALA A 11 4.96 0.62 -6.86
N TYR A 12 5.51 -0.54 -7.22
CA TYR A 12 4.83 -1.82 -6.97
C TYR A 12 5.25 -2.37 -5.61
N VAL A 13 4.27 -2.80 -4.82
CA VAL A 13 4.49 -3.35 -3.48
C VAL A 13 3.78 -4.68 -3.31
N GLU A 14 4.42 -5.57 -2.54
CA GLU A 14 3.81 -6.79 -2.01
C GLU A 14 3.92 -6.75 -0.49
N MET A 15 2.84 -7.10 0.20
CA MET A 15 2.76 -7.05 1.66
C MET A 15 2.13 -8.33 2.21
N THR A 16 2.69 -8.85 3.29
CA THR A 16 2.05 -9.88 4.12
C THR A 16 1.72 -9.29 5.50
N SER A 17 0.43 -9.24 5.87
CA SER A 17 -0.02 -8.84 7.22
C SER A 17 -0.29 -10.06 8.10
N TYR A 18 -0.04 -9.90 9.40
CA TYR A 18 -0.22 -10.92 10.44
C TYR A 18 -1.07 -10.35 11.57
N ASP A 19 -2.34 -10.72 11.62
CA ASP A 19 -3.32 -10.15 12.55
C ASP A 19 -3.71 -11.18 13.62
N LYS A 20 -3.49 -10.83 14.90
CA LYS A 20 -3.87 -11.69 16.03
C LYS A 20 -5.38 -11.68 16.23
N MET A 21 -6.01 -12.84 16.17
CA MET A 21 -7.44 -13.01 16.40
C MET A 21 -7.76 -13.31 17.87
N LYS A 22 -9.00 -13.00 18.29
CA LYS A 22 -9.45 -13.19 19.68
C LYS A 22 -9.40 -14.65 20.16
N ASN A 23 -9.46 -15.61 19.24
CA ASN A 23 -9.40 -17.05 19.51
C ASN A 23 -7.95 -17.58 19.59
N GLY A 24 -6.94 -16.72 19.57
CA GLY A 24 -5.53 -17.10 19.67
C GLY A 24 -4.87 -17.48 18.34
N HIS A 25 -5.64 -17.60 17.26
CA HIS A 25 -5.13 -17.84 15.91
C HIS A 25 -4.56 -16.57 15.26
N THR A 26 -3.75 -16.72 14.22
CA THR A 26 -3.21 -15.61 13.43
C THR A 26 -3.82 -15.62 12.02
N LEU A 27 -4.41 -14.49 11.63
CA LEU A 27 -4.86 -14.27 10.26
C LEU A 27 -3.68 -13.74 9.44
N LEU A 28 -3.25 -14.50 8.44
CA LEU A 28 -2.27 -14.08 7.46
C LEU A 28 -3.01 -13.55 6.23
N GLN A 29 -2.68 -12.34 5.78
CA GLN A 29 -3.21 -11.80 4.54
C GLN A 29 -2.09 -11.33 3.63
N LYS A 30 -2.17 -11.68 2.34
CA LYS A 30 -1.26 -11.16 1.32
C LYS A 30 -1.96 -10.11 0.49
N TRP A 31 -1.24 -9.03 0.22
CA TRP A 31 -1.68 -7.88 -0.54
C TRP A 31 -0.65 -7.57 -1.61
N GLY A 32 -1.09 -7.02 -2.74
CA GLY A 32 -0.17 -6.57 -3.77
C GLY A 32 -0.83 -5.60 -4.72
N GLY A 33 -0.03 -4.68 -5.25
CA GLY A 33 -0.51 -3.65 -6.17
C GLY A 33 0.42 -2.45 -6.21
N GLU A 34 -0.13 -1.33 -6.65
CA GLU A 34 0.64 -0.14 -7.00
C GLU A 34 0.33 1.03 -6.08
N TRP A 35 1.34 1.83 -5.78
CA TRP A 35 1.24 3.13 -5.13
C TRP A 35 1.68 4.21 -6.10
N ASP A 36 0.77 5.10 -6.43
CA ASP A 36 1.08 6.31 -7.16
C ASP A 36 1.59 7.37 -6.18
N LEU A 37 2.70 7.99 -6.56
CA LEU A 37 3.43 8.95 -5.75
C LEU A 37 3.50 10.28 -6.47
N VAL A 38 3.44 11.35 -5.67
CA VAL A 38 3.68 12.73 -6.12
C VAL A 38 4.82 13.32 -5.32
N TYR A 39 5.69 14.08 -5.98
CA TYR A 39 6.78 14.81 -5.33
C TYR A 39 6.34 16.21 -4.94
N GLU A 40 6.21 16.45 -3.64
CA GLU A 40 5.76 17.72 -3.08
C GLU A 40 6.60 18.10 -1.86
N ASP A 41 6.91 19.40 -1.72
CA ASP A 41 7.69 19.92 -0.59
C ASP A 41 9.05 19.21 -0.39
N GLY A 42 9.69 18.80 -1.49
CA GLY A 42 10.99 18.14 -1.45
C GLY A 42 10.95 16.66 -1.02
N LYS A 43 9.78 16.01 -1.05
CA LYS A 43 9.62 14.59 -0.68
C LYS A 43 8.55 13.89 -1.51
N TRP A 44 8.75 12.59 -1.71
CA TRP A 44 7.71 11.72 -2.26
C TRP A 44 6.60 11.49 -1.23
N LYS A 45 5.35 11.63 -1.65
CA LYS A 45 4.16 11.34 -0.87
C LYS A 45 3.29 10.34 -1.63
N LEU A 46 2.55 9.52 -0.90
CA LEU A 46 1.51 8.69 -1.47
C LEU A 46 0.36 9.57 -1.95
N ASP A 47 0.02 9.47 -3.22
CA ASP A 47 -1.17 10.09 -3.81
C ASP A 47 -2.34 9.10 -3.78
N GLN A 48 -2.16 7.94 -4.44
CA GLN A 48 -3.18 6.90 -4.50
C GLN A 48 -2.60 5.51 -4.30
N ALA A 49 -3.34 4.64 -3.62
CA ALA A 49 -2.99 3.23 -3.45
C ALA A 49 -4.02 2.32 -4.14
N HIS A 50 -3.52 1.48 -5.04
CA HIS A 50 -4.26 0.45 -5.76
C HIS A 50 -3.87 -0.94 -5.24
N LEU A 51 -4.13 -1.16 -3.94
CA LEU A 51 -3.81 -2.42 -3.28
C LEU A 51 -4.98 -3.38 -3.32
N GLU A 52 -4.71 -4.61 -3.75
CA GLU A 52 -5.68 -5.70 -3.73
C GLU A 52 -5.25 -6.79 -2.76
N LYS A 53 -6.23 -7.37 -2.05
CA LYS A 53 -6.00 -8.59 -1.29
C LYS A 53 -5.83 -9.75 -2.26
N ARG A 54 -4.68 -10.42 -2.20
CA ARG A 54 -4.32 -11.55 -3.06
C ARG A 54 -4.67 -12.90 -2.44
N ASP A 55 -4.50 -13.02 -1.12
CA ASP A 55 -4.70 -14.29 -0.40
C ASP A 55 -5.01 -14.05 1.08
N SER A 56 -5.60 -15.04 1.73
CA SER A 56 -5.61 -15.12 3.20
C SER A 56 -5.75 -16.53 3.72
N ASN A 57 -5.05 -16.80 4.82
CA ASN A 57 -5.14 -18.05 5.55
C ASN A 57 -5.19 -17.81 7.06
N VAL A 58 -5.90 -18.68 7.78
CA VAL A 58 -5.91 -18.70 9.25
C VAL A 58 -4.92 -19.77 9.72
N GLN A 59 -3.98 -19.38 10.58
CA GLN A 59 -3.04 -20.27 11.28
C GLN A 59 -3.48 -20.46 12.73
#